data_AF-A0A812V6U8-F1
#
_entry.id   AF-A0A812V6U8-F1
#
_cell.length_a   1.000
_cell.length_b   1.000
_cell.length_c   1.000
_cell.angle_alpha   90.00
_cell.angle_beta   90.00
_cell.angle_gamma   90.00
#
_symmetry.space_group_name_H-M   'P 1'
#
loop_
_entity.id
_entity.type
_entity.pdbx_description
1 polymer ?
#
loop_
_entity_poly.entity_id
_entity_poly.type
_entity_poly.pdbx_seq_one_letter_code
_entity_poly.pdbx_strand_id
1 'polypeptide(L)'
;DNCHELQEEVTALERNLMEVEKKNAAKISQLEGEAKEKEVKLDQLTMATSRLQQSVRELEETRQAENRDATNKEQNLRNVLQTKQTALQSALQFSGEVQAELRTCKEQILALTQKVQAAENLLRVQNNKNQELSSRLQIAQADSQRLSTEQKRLQQEKAAALVREQRIQETLKKTDHRQQALEQIIPLMEADEKNLKERITLLEDQAQNEKVLSYRLQECEDDNVRLAADIQRMQAYFQEKEKEKVELGKYLATFQERAREAAAEAQALGIKAEESVRAEQAQRTAMEAEIQKARNAEAQAQREAAFAKQLVEEAKLEELKAVQQAQSASSEQAALLLAEASAAQERVRQALQTEAKAAKDAEAAKQAVAKLQGQASQASKVLQVQSAA
;
A
#
# COMPACT_ATOMS: atom_id res chain seq x y z
N ASP A 1 239.24 110.68 -48.99
CA ASP A 1 237.85 111.18 -49.08
C ASP A 1 236.83 110.07 -49.35
N ASN A 2 237.06 109.13 -50.27
CA ASN A 2 236.17 107.99 -50.58
C ASN A 2 235.76 107.03 -49.41
N CYS A 3 236.51 107.00 -48.31
CA CYS A 3 236.28 106.02 -47.23
C CYS A 3 235.23 106.50 -46.21
N HIS A 4 235.07 107.81 -46.03
CA HIS A 4 234.10 108.38 -45.09
C HIS A 4 232.67 108.34 -45.66
N GLU A 5 232.49 108.62 -46.95
CA GLU A 5 231.18 108.55 -47.63
C GLU A 5 230.62 107.11 -47.62
N LEU A 6 231.46 106.11 -47.88
CA LEU A 6 231.06 104.70 -47.80
C LEU A 6 230.62 104.28 -46.39
N GLN A 7 231.26 104.81 -45.35
CA GLN A 7 230.94 104.47 -43.97
C GLN A 7 229.63 105.13 -43.49
N GLU A 8 229.33 106.33 -43.98
CA GLU A 8 228.03 106.98 -43.81
C GLU A 8 226.92 106.26 -44.58
N GLU A 9 227.17 105.81 -45.81
CA GLU A 9 226.24 104.99 -46.59
C GLU A 9 225.97 103.64 -45.92
N VAL A 10 226.99 102.96 -45.41
CA VAL A 10 226.83 101.69 -44.68
C VAL A 10 226.00 101.91 -43.42
N THR A 11 226.27 102.94 -42.63
CA THR A 11 225.45 103.23 -41.43
C THR A 11 224.04 103.71 -41.76
N ALA A 12 223.82 104.38 -42.90
CA ALA A 12 222.48 104.70 -43.40
C ALA A 12 221.72 103.47 -43.87
N LEU A 13 222.39 102.56 -44.58
CA LEU A 13 221.84 101.28 -45.03
C LEU A 13 221.52 100.37 -43.84
N GLU A 14 222.36 100.31 -42.82
CA GLU A 14 222.10 99.57 -41.58
C GLU A 14 220.88 100.13 -40.83
N ARG A 15 220.73 101.47 -40.75
CA ARG A 15 219.53 102.09 -40.16
C ARG A 15 218.27 101.80 -40.99
N ASN A 16 218.36 101.91 -42.31
CA ASN A 16 217.25 101.62 -43.22
C ASN A 16 216.85 100.14 -43.14
N LEU A 17 217.83 99.24 -43.05
CA LEU A 17 217.60 97.81 -42.87
C LEU A 17 216.92 97.54 -41.53
N MET A 18 217.41 98.09 -40.43
CA MET A 18 216.76 97.98 -39.11
C MET A 18 215.33 98.54 -39.12
N GLU A 19 215.07 99.65 -39.82
CA GLU A 19 213.74 100.25 -39.90
C GLU A 19 212.79 99.40 -40.75
N VAL A 20 213.28 98.83 -41.85
CA VAL A 20 212.54 97.88 -42.68
C VAL A 20 212.27 96.58 -41.92
N GLU A 21 213.26 96.04 -41.20
CA GLU A 21 213.09 94.88 -40.33
C GLU A 21 212.06 95.14 -39.24
N LYS A 22 212.09 96.33 -38.60
CA LYS A 22 211.09 96.73 -37.61
C LYS A 22 209.69 96.90 -38.21
N LYS A 23 209.58 97.51 -39.40
CA LYS A 23 208.30 97.66 -40.13
C LYS A 23 207.76 96.31 -40.61
N ASN A 24 208.64 95.42 -41.09
CA ASN A 24 208.28 94.07 -41.50
C ASN A 24 207.84 93.23 -40.31
N ALA A 25 208.56 93.27 -39.18
CA ALA A 25 208.17 92.59 -37.95
C ALA A 25 206.80 93.09 -37.44
N ALA A 26 206.56 94.40 -37.47
CA ALA A 26 205.26 94.98 -37.09
C ALA A 26 204.14 94.54 -38.05
N LYS A 27 204.40 94.51 -39.36
CA LYS A 27 203.41 94.11 -40.38
C LYS A 27 203.11 92.62 -40.34
N ILE A 28 204.12 91.78 -40.10
CA ILE A 28 203.95 90.34 -39.89
C ILE A 28 203.09 90.12 -38.63
N SER A 29 203.41 90.79 -37.52
CA SER A 29 202.62 90.69 -36.29
C SER A 29 201.16 91.15 -36.47
N GLN A 30 200.93 92.22 -37.24
CA GLN A 30 199.57 92.68 -37.58
C GLN A 30 198.83 91.66 -38.45
N LEU A 31 199.45 91.15 -39.51
CA LEU A 31 198.82 90.17 -40.40
C LEU A 31 198.55 88.84 -39.70
N GLU A 32 199.43 88.42 -38.79
CA GLU A 32 199.20 87.27 -37.92
C GLU A 32 198.02 87.50 -36.96
N GLY A 33 197.89 88.72 -36.41
CA GLY A 33 196.74 89.12 -35.61
C GLY A 33 195.43 89.09 -36.40
N GLU A 34 195.42 89.67 -37.60
CA GLU A 34 194.26 89.67 -38.50
C GLU A 34 193.91 88.27 -39.00
N ALA A 35 194.90 87.41 -39.28
CA ALA A 35 194.70 86.02 -39.65
C ALA A 35 194.07 85.23 -38.51
N LYS A 36 194.56 85.38 -37.28
CA LYS A 36 193.97 84.76 -36.08
C LYS A 36 192.54 85.26 -35.83
N GLU A 37 192.27 86.55 -36.01
CA GLU A 37 190.91 87.08 -35.85
C GLU A 37 189.94 86.51 -36.91
N LYS A 38 190.40 86.37 -38.16
CA LYS A 38 189.62 85.75 -39.24
C LYS A 38 189.43 84.25 -39.01
N GLU A 39 190.42 83.54 -38.50
CA GLU A 39 190.34 82.14 -38.12
C GLU A 39 189.27 81.95 -37.02
N VAL A 40 189.31 82.76 -35.96
CA VAL A 40 188.28 82.74 -34.90
C VAL A 40 186.88 83.05 -35.46
N LYS A 41 186.74 84.02 -36.38
CA LYS A 41 185.46 84.31 -37.03
C LYS A 41 184.98 83.17 -37.93
N LEU A 42 185.89 82.52 -38.65
CA LEU A 42 185.58 81.37 -39.49
C LEU A 42 185.11 80.20 -38.63
N ASP A 43 185.77 79.95 -37.50
CA ASP A 43 185.37 78.92 -36.53
C ASP A 43 183.97 79.23 -35.96
N GLN A 44 183.71 80.48 -35.57
CA GLN A 44 182.41 80.93 -35.09
C GLN A 44 181.30 80.73 -36.15
N LEU A 45 181.57 81.09 -37.41
CA LEU A 45 180.64 80.89 -38.52
C LEU A 45 180.41 79.41 -38.83
N THR A 46 181.46 78.58 -38.73
CA THR A 46 181.38 77.13 -38.92
C THR A 46 180.54 76.47 -37.82
N MET A 47 180.71 76.91 -36.57
CA MET A 47 179.88 76.48 -35.46
C MET A 47 178.43 76.94 -35.62
N ALA A 48 178.20 78.19 -36.03
CA ALA A 48 176.86 78.73 -36.27
C ALA A 48 176.15 77.98 -37.41
N THR A 49 176.86 77.69 -38.50
CA THR A 49 176.35 76.91 -39.64
C THR A 49 176.00 75.50 -39.22
N SER A 50 176.88 74.84 -38.44
CA SER A 50 176.62 73.50 -37.91
C SER A 50 175.38 73.47 -37.01
N ARG A 51 175.21 74.46 -36.12
CA ARG A 51 174.01 74.60 -35.26
C ARG A 51 172.75 74.84 -36.09
N LEU A 52 172.83 75.68 -37.13
CA LEU A 52 171.70 75.96 -38.00
C LEU A 52 171.30 74.71 -38.80
N GLN A 53 172.26 73.97 -39.35
CA GLN A 53 172.00 72.70 -40.04
C GLN A 53 171.34 71.68 -39.11
N GLN A 54 171.79 71.60 -37.86
CA GLN A 54 171.14 70.75 -36.86
C GLN A 54 169.69 71.20 -36.59
N SER A 55 169.46 72.49 -36.37
CA SER A 55 168.11 73.03 -36.13
C SER A 55 167.17 72.82 -37.33
N VAL A 56 167.68 72.95 -38.56
CA VAL A 56 166.91 72.65 -39.78
C VAL A 56 166.51 71.17 -39.83
N ARG A 57 167.43 70.25 -39.52
CA ARG A 57 167.10 68.81 -39.45
C ARG A 57 166.03 68.51 -38.40
N GLU A 58 166.17 69.07 -37.19
CA GLU A 58 165.18 68.91 -36.11
C GLU A 58 163.79 69.45 -36.51
N LEU A 59 163.74 70.59 -37.21
CA LEU A 59 162.49 71.14 -37.75
C LEU A 59 161.88 70.26 -38.85
N GLU A 60 162.70 69.71 -39.75
CA GLU A 60 162.24 68.80 -40.79
C GLU A 60 161.68 67.49 -40.20
N GLU A 61 162.35 66.94 -39.18
CA GLU A 61 161.88 65.76 -38.44
C GLU A 61 160.56 66.04 -37.72
N THR A 62 160.44 67.20 -37.05
CA THR A 62 159.21 67.63 -36.38
C THR A 62 158.07 67.79 -37.39
N ARG A 63 158.31 68.48 -38.52
CA ARG A 63 157.31 68.65 -39.58
C ARG A 63 156.86 67.32 -40.17
N GLN A 64 157.78 66.37 -40.35
CA GLN A 64 157.44 65.03 -40.82
C GLN A 64 156.59 64.27 -39.80
N ALA A 65 156.91 64.37 -38.51
CA ALA A 65 156.11 63.77 -37.43
C ALA A 65 154.69 64.36 -37.38
N GLU A 66 154.57 65.69 -37.40
CA GLU A 66 153.28 66.39 -37.41
C GLU A 66 152.44 66.03 -38.64
N ASN A 67 153.05 65.95 -39.83
CA ASN A 67 152.35 65.53 -41.04
C ASN A 67 151.85 64.08 -40.96
N ARG A 68 152.65 63.15 -40.40
CA ARG A 68 152.23 61.77 -40.18
C ARG A 68 151.07 61.70 -39.19
N ASP A 69 151.14 62.45 -38.09
CA ASP A 69 150.07 62.52 -37.09
C ASP A 69 148.78 63.13 -37.65
N ALA A 70 148.89 64.18 -38.46
CA ALA A 70 147.76 64.79 -39.14
C ALA A 70 147.11 63.81 -40.13
N THR A 71 147.91 63.11 -40.93
CA THR A 71 147.42 62.09 -41.89
C THR A 71 146.74 60.93 -41.16
N ASN A 72 147.32 60.45 -40.05
CA ASN A 72 146.72 59.40 -39.22
C ASN A 72 145.40 59.87 -38.59
N LYS A 73 145.34 61.10 -38.08
CA LYS A 73 144.10 61.69 -37.55
C LYS A 73 143.04 61.82 -38.62
N GLU A 74 143.40 62.29 -39.82
CA GLU A 74 142.46 62.39 -40.94
C GLU A 74 141.90 61.02 -41.33
N GLN A 75 142.76 60.01 -41.45
CA GLN A 75 142.33 58.64 -41.77
C GLN A 75 141.40 58.08 -40.68
N ASN A 76 141.73 58.30 -39.40
CA ASN A 76 140.88 57.89 -38.29
C ASN A 76 139.51 58.60 -38.33
N LEU A 77 139.49 59.90 -38.61
CA LEU A 77 138.24 60.66 -38.74
C LEU A 77 137.39 60.15 -39.91
N ARG A 78 138.00 59.84 -41.06
CA ARG A 78 137.31 59.23 -42.21
C ARG A 78 136.70 57.88 -41.84
N ASN A 79 137.44 57.02 -41.14
CA ASN A 79 136.95 55.71 -40.69
C ASN A 79 135.77 55.85 -39.71
N VAL A 80 135.86 56.80 -38.77
CA VAL A 80 134.77 57.08 -37.82
C VAL A 80 133.54 57.60 -38.55
N LEU A 81 133.69 58.57 -39.47
CA LEU A 81 132.60 59.11 -40.27
C LEU A 81 131.91 58.02 -41.09
N GLN A 82 132.69 57.17 -41.77
CA GLN A 82 132.16 56.05 -42.54
C GLN A 82 131.36 55.09 -41.65
N THR A 83 131.89 54.74 -40.47
CA THR A 83 131.21 53.85 -39.51
C THR A 83 129.89 54.47 -39.03
N LYS A 84 129.88 55.76 -38.71
CA LYS A 84 128.68 56.48 -38.30
C LYS A 84 127.65 56.59 -39.43
N GLN A 85 128.10 56.80 -40.66
CA GLN A 85 127.22 56.87 -41.82
C GLN A 85 126.54 55.53 -42.10
N THR A 86 127.29 54.42 -42.03
CA THR A 86 126.72 53.08 -42.15
C THR A 86 125.71 52.80 -41.02
N ALA A 87 126.06 53.13 -39.77
CA ALA A 87 125.15 52.95 -38.63
C ALA A 87 123.86 53.77 -38.77
N LEU A 88 123.95 55.01 -39.27
CA LEU A 88 122.80 55.85 -39.54
C LEU A 88 121.90 55.24 -40.63
N GLN A 89 122.50 54.72 -41.70
CA GLN A 89 121.74 54.09 -42.79
C GLN A 89 121.00 52.84 -42.31
N SER A 90 121.63 52.00 -41.49
CA SER A 90 120.96 50.85 -40.86
C SER A 90 119.84 51.27 -39.91
N ALA A 91 120.04 52.33 -39.12
CA ALA A 91 119.00 52.84 -38.22
C ALA A 91 117.78 53.39 -38.98
N LEU A 92 118.00 54.05 -40.13
CA LEU A 92 116.92 54.53 -40.99
C LEU A 92 116.13 53.39 -41.63
N GLN A 93 116.82 52.33 -42.09
CA GLN A 93 116.17 51.13 -42.61
C GLN A 93 115.30 50.45 -41.55
N PHE A 94 115.87 50.22 -40.36
CA PHE A 94 115.14 49.66 -39.22
C PHE A 94 113.93 50.51 -38.81
N SER A 95 114.08 51.85 -38.81
CA SER A 95 112.95 52.75 -38.55
C SER A 95 111.82 52.60 -39.59
N GLY A 96 112.17 52.38 -40.86
CA GLY A 96 111.20 52.11 -41.92
C GLY A 96 110.46 50.78 -41.71
N GLU A 97 111.18 49.73 -41.32
CA GLU A 97 110.60 48.41 -41.00
C GLU A 97 109.63 48.50 -39.82
N VAL A 98 110.04 49.12 -38.71
CA VAL A 98 109.18 49.31 -37.53
C VAL A 98 107.93 50.12 -37.87
N GLN A 99 108.04 51.16 -38.70
CA GLN A 99 106.87 51.93 -39.16
C GLN A 99 105.92 51.10 -40.03
N ALA A 100 106.44 50.20 -40.86
CA ALA A 100 105.64 49.28 -41.66
C ALA A 100 104.92 48.26 -40.78
N GLU A 101 105.62 47.65 -39.83
CA GLU A 101 105.03 46.73 -38.85
C GLU A 101 103.96 47.42 -37.99
N LEU A 102 104.20 48.65 -37.54
CA LEU A 102 103.22 49.43 -36.80
C LEU A 102 101.96 49.70 -37.62
N ARG A 103 102.10 49.98 -38.93
CA ARG A 103 100.95 50.13 -39.84
C ARG A 103 100.14 48.84 -39.94
N THR A 104 100.81 47.71 -40.19
CA THR A 104 100.16 46.40 -40.26
C THR A 104 99.43 46.06 -38.95
N CYS A 105 100.06 46.31 -37.80
CA CYS A 105 99.45 46.06 -36.50
C CYS A 105 98.20 46.93 -36.28
N LYS A 106 98.25 48.22 -36.66
CA LYS A 106 97.08 49.10 -36.61
C LYS A 106 95.93 48.60 -37.48
N GLU A 107 96.22 48.17 -38.71
CA GLU A 107 95.21 47.61 -39.62
C GLU A 107 94.59 46.33 -39.05
N GLN A 108 95.41 45.44 -38.47
CA GLN A 108 94.93 44.23 -37.81
C GLN A 108 94.05 44.54 -36.59
N ILE A 109 94.42 45.51 -35.77
CA ILE A 109 93.61 45.94 -34.63
C ILE A 109 92.25 46.45 -35.11
N LEU A 110 92.22 47.31 -36.14
CA LEU A 110 90.96 47.81 -36.70
C LEU A 110 90.08 46.68 -37.24
N ALA A 111 90.66 45.72 -37.97
CA ALA A 111 89.93 44.57 -38.48
C ALA A 111 89.38 43.68 -37.35
N LEU A 112 90.15 43.47 -36.28
CA LEU A 112 89.70 42.71 -35.11
C LEU A 112 88.59 43.45 -34.36
N THR A 113 88.71 44.77 -34.16
CA THR A 113 87.65 45.59 -33.55
C THR A 113 86.34 45.49 -34.34
N GLN A 114 86.40 45.56 -35.67
CA GLN A 114 85.20 45.38 -36.52
C GLN A 114 84.59 43.98 -36.37
N LYS A 115 85.42 42.93 -36.31
CA LYS A 115 84.94 41.55 -36.08
C LYS A 115 84.28 41.40 -34.71
N VAL A 116 84.86 41.98 -33.67
CA VAL A 116 84.28 41.97 -32.31
C VAL A 116 82.93 42.69 -32.32
N GLN A 117 82.83 43.88 -32.92
CA GLN A 117 81.58 44.61 -33.00
C GLN A 117 80.49 43.86 -33.78
N ALA A 118 80.85 43.17 -34.87
CA ALA A 118 79.93 42.30 -35.60
C ALA A 118 79.43 41.13 -34.74
N ALA A 119 80.32 40.50 -33.96
CA ALA A 119 79.96 39.42 -33.04
C ALA A 119 79.05 39.90 -31.89
N GLU A 120 79.31 41.08 -31.32
CA GLU A 120 78.48 41.70 -30.30
C GLU A 120 77.05 41.99 -30.82
N ASN A 121 76.95 42.53 -32.04
CA ASN A 121 75.66 42.78 -32.67
C ASN A 121 74.88 41.47 -32.90
N LEU A 122 75.54 40.41 -33.37
CA LEU A 122 74.93 39.09 -33.52
C LEU A 122 74.45 38.52 -32.18
N LEU A 123 75.27 38.60 -31.13
CA LEU A 123 74.89 38.16 -29.79
C LEU A 123 73.69 38.94 -29.26
N ARG A 124 73.63 40.25 -29.49
CA ARG A 124 72.49 41.09 -29.09
C ARG A 124 71.20 40.66 -29.81
N VAL A 125 71.26 40.39 -31.11
CA VAL A 125 70.11 39.89 -31.89
C VAL A 125 69.65 38.51 -31.37
N GLN A 126 70.58 37.60 -31.09
CA GLN A 126 70.26 36.29 -30.53
C GLN A 126 69.65 36.40 -29.12
N ASN A 127 70.14 37.32 -28.29
CA ASN A 127 69.61 37.54 -26.95
C ASN A 127 68.16 38.06 -27.01
N ASN A 128 67.88 39.04 -27.88
CA ASN A 128 66.50 39.52 -28.11
C ASN A 128 65.58 38.39 -28.58
N LYS A 129 66.05 37.53 -29.49
CA LYS A 129 65.30 36.38 -29.97
C LYS A 129 65.04 35.35 -28.86
N ASN A 130 66.01 35.11 -27.98
CA ASN A 130 65.83 34.23 -26.82
C ASN A 130 64.82 34.80 -25.80
N GLN A 131 64.82 36.12 -25.59
CA GLN A 131 63.80 36.78 -24.76
C GLN A 131 62.41 36.60 -25.36
N GLU A 132 62.25 36.83 -26.66
CA GLU A 132 60.97 36.63 -27.36
C GLU A 132 60.49 35.16 -27.27
N LEU A 133 61.39 34.20 -27.53
CA LEU A 133 61.08 32.77 -27.41
C LEU A 133 60.69 32.39 -25.97
N SER A 134 61.35 32.97 -24.97
CA SER A 134 61.01 32.74 -23.56
C SER A 134 59.60 33.26 -23.24
N SER A 135 59.24 34.46 -23.72
CA SER A 135 57.88 34.99 -23.56
C SER A 135 56.83 34.12 -24.28
N ARG A 136 57.11 33.66 -25.50
CA ARG A 136 56.23 32.73 -26.24
C ARG A 136 56.05 31.41 -25.52
N LEU A 137 57.13 30.87 -24.94
CA LEU A 137 57.08 29.64 -24.14
C LEU A 137 56.20 29.81 -22.90
N GLN A 138 56.32 30.94 -22.20
CA GLN A 138 55.50 31.24 -21.03
C GLN A 138 54.00 31.32 -21.37
N ILE A 139 53.65 31.95 -22.51
CA ILE A 139 52.27 32.00 -23.00
C ILE A 139 51.76 30.59 -23.32
N ALA A 140 52.54 29.79 -24.07
CA ALA A 140 52.16 28.42 -24.41
C ALA A 140 52.00 27.52 -23.17
N GLN A 141 52.82 27.73 -22.13
CA GLN A 141 52.68 27.03 -20.85
C GLN A 141 51.38 27.43 -20.12
N ALA A 142 51.03 28.73 -20.11
CA ALA A 142 49.78 29.20 -19.53
C ALA A 142 48.56 28.64 -20.28
N ASP A 143 48.61 28.58 -21.60
CA ASP A 143 47.54 28.00 -22.42
C ASP A 143 47.40 26.49 -22.20
N SER A 144 48.52 25.76 -22.09
CA SER A 144 48.50 24.33 -21.75
C SER A 144 47.87 24.06 -20.38
N GLN A 145 48.18 24.89 -19.38
CA GLN A 145 47.55 24.81 -18.06
C GLN A 145 46.05 25.09 -18.13
N ARG A 146 45.63 26.13 -18.86
CA ARG A 146 44.21 26.44 -19.08
C ARG A 146 43.47 25.29 -19.76
N LEU A 147 44.03 24.75 -20.84
CA LEU A 147 43.45 23.61 -21.55
C LEU A 147 43.36 22.36 -20.65
N SER A 148 44.37 22.10 -19.82
CA SER A 148 44.33 21.01 -18.84
C SER A 148 43.20 21.20 -17.81
N THR A 149 43.00 22.43 -17.33
CA THR A 149 41.90 22.73 -16.40
C THR A 149 40.53 22.57 -17.06
N GLU A 150 40.36 23.07 -18.30
CA GLU A 150 39.11 22.90 -19.05
C GLU A 150 38.84 21.43 -19.38
N GLN A 151 39.87 20.66 -19.75
CA GLN A 151 39.71 19.22 -19.98
C GLN A 151 39.21 18.49 -18.73
N LYS A 152 39.74 18.81 -17.55
CA LYS A 152 39.25 18.25 -16.28
C LYS A 152 37.80 18.65 -16.00
N ARG A 153 37.46 19.92 -16.22
CA ARG A 153 36.09 20.42 -16.06
C ARG A 153 35.11 19.70 -16.99
N LEU A 154 35.44 19.60 -18.27
CA LEU A 154 34.62 18.89 -19.27
C LEU A 154 34.49 17.39 -18.94
N GLN A 155 35.54 16.74 -18.41
CA GLN A 155 35.43 15.37 -17.92
C GLN A 155 34.45 15.23 -16.75
N GLN A 156 34.45 16.18 -15.81
CA GLN A 156 33.50 16.20 -14.69
C GLN A 156 32.07 16.46 -15.17
N GLU A 157 31.87 17.43 -16.08
CA GLU A 157 30.57 17.72 -16.68
C GLU A 157 30.02 16.51 -17.46
N LYS A 158 30.88 15.82 -18.23
CA LYS A 158 30.52 14.57 -18.92
C LYS A 158 30.08 13.49 -17.93
N ALA A 159 30.81 13.28 -16.85
CA ALA A 159 30.45 12.30 -15.83
C ALA A 159 29.10 12.65 -15.16
N ALA A 160 28.89 13.93 -14.83
CA ALA A 160 27.63 14.40 -14.28
C ALA A 160 26.45 14.24 -15.25
N ALA A 161 26.66 14.50 -16.55
CA ALA A 161 25.67 14.31 -17.59
C ALA A 161 25.27 12.83 -17.72
N LEU A 162 26.23 11.90 -17.70
CA LEU A 162 25.96 10.46 -17.72
C LEU A 162 25.11 10.00 -16.52
N VAL A 163 25.41 10.50 -15.31
CA VAL A 163 24.58 10.20 -14.12
C VAL A 163 23.17 10.74 -14.26
N ARG A 164 23.00 11.96 -14.80
CA ARG A 164 21.67 12.53 -15.07
C ARG A 164 20.91 11.70 -16.10
N GLU A 165 21.56 11.29 -17.17
CA GLU A 165 20.97 10.42 -18.20
C GLU A 165 20.50 9.09 -17.61
N GLN A 166 21.32 8.43 -16.79
CA GLN A 166 20.94 7.20 -16.09
C GLN A 166 19.70 7.39 -15.22
N ARG A 167 19.62 8.47 -14.43
CA ARG A 167 18.43 8.79 -13.62
C ARG A 167 17.19 9.03 -14.47
N ILE A 168 17.33 9.70 -15.60
CA ILE A 168 16.22 9.93 -16.55
C ILE A 168 15.76 8.58 -17.12
N GLN A 169 16.68 7.70 -17.53
CA GLN A 169 16.34 6.37 -18.02
C GLN A 169 15.64 5.51 -16.97
N GLU A 170 16.08 5.56 -15.71
CA GLU A 170 15.39 4.88 -14.60
C GLU A 170 13.96 5.43 -14.37
N THR A 171 13.82 6.75 -14.44
CA THR A 171 12.52 7.41 -14.30
C THR A 171 11.60 7.05 -15.47
N LEU A 172 12.13 7.05 -16.69
CA LEU A 172 11.40 6.63 -17.89
C LEU A 172 10.90 5.20 -17.75
N LYS A 173 11.77 4.25 -17.36
CA LYS A 173 11.36 2.86 -17.10
C LYS A 173 10.21 2.79 -16.09
N LYS A 174 10.28 3.51 -14.97
CA LYS A 174 9.18 3.52 -13.99
C LYS A 174 7.88 4.08 -14.57
N THR A 175 7.97 5.15 -15.37
CA THR A 175 6.82 5.73 -16.07
C THR A 175 6.25 4.74 -17.09
N ASP A 176 7.08 4.04 -17.85
CA ASP A 176 6.64 3.03 -18.82
C ASP A 176 5.91 1.87 -18.13
N HIS A 177 6.43 1.36 -17.00
CA HIS A 177 5.74 0.33 -16.21
C HIS A 177 4.38 0.83 -15.69
N ARG A 178 4.33 2.09 -15.23
CA ARG A 178 3.06 2.69 -14.78
C ARG A 178 2.09 2.87 -15.94
N GLN A 179 2.57 3.27 -17.11
CA GLN A 179 1.76 3.38 -18.31
C GLN A 179 1.21 2.01 -18.72
N GLN A 180 2.04 0.97 -18.77
CA GLN A 180 1.60 -0.41 -19.05
C GLN A 180 0.54 -0.89 -18.05
N ALA A 181 0.70 -0.58 -16.76
CA ALA A 181 -0.32 -0.91 -15.75
C ALA A 181 -1.64 -0.16 -16.01
N LEU A 182 -1.58 1.13 -16.37
CA LEU A 182 -2.77 1.89 -16.75
C LEU A 182 -3.43 1.34 -18.02
N GLU A 183 -2.65 0.97 -19.03
CA GLU A 183 -3.16 0.34 -20.26
C GLU A 183 -3.89 -0.99 -19.99
N GLN A 184 -3.51 -1.73 -18.93
CA GLN A 184 -4.24 -2.93 -18.50
C GLN A 184 -5.49 -2.62 -17.68
N ILE A 185 -5.46 -1.57 -16.85
CA ILE A 185 -6.57 -1.19 -15.96
C ILE A 185 -7.69 -0.48 -16.73
N ILE A 186 -7.38 0.38 -17.71
CA ILE A 186 -8.37 1.16 -18.46
C ILE A 186 -9.46 0.25 -19.07
N PRO A 187 -9.15 -0.85 -19.79
CA PRO A 187 -10.17 -1.73 -20.33
C PRO A 187 -11.04 -2.41 -19.26
N LEU A 188 -10.48 -2.71 -18.09
CA LEU A 188 -11.24 -3.26 -16.96
C LEU A 188 -12.21 -2.21 -16.40
N MET A 189 -11.74 -0.97 -16.25
CA MET A 189 -12.59 0.16 -15.82
C MET A 189 -13.69 0.45 -16.85
N GLU A 190 -13.39 0.41 -18.14
CA GLU A 190 -14.38 0.57 -19.21
C GLU A 190 -15.41 -0.57 -19.20
N ALA A 191 -14.97 -1.81 -18.95
CA ALA A 191 -15.87 -2.95 -18.78
C ALA A 191 -16.76 -2.82 -17.54
N ASP A 192 -16.20 -2.39 -16.41
CA ASP A 192 -16.95 -2.11 -15.19
C ASP A 192 -17.95 -0.96 -15.39
N GLU A 193 -17.55 0.12 -16.07
CA GLU A 193 -18.46 1.22 -16.44
C GLU A 193 -19.63 0.71 -17.29
N LYS A 194 -19.35 -0.16 -18.27
CA LYS A 194 -20.39 -0.78 -19.10
C LYS A 194 -21.34 -1.65 -18.27
N ASN A 195 -20.80 -2.53 -17.42
CA ASN A 195 -21.59 -3.38 -16.52
C ASN A 195 -22.46 -2.56 -15.56
N LEU A 196 -21.91 -1.46 -15.02
CA LEU A 196 -22.65 -0.54 -14.15
C LEU A 196 -23.78 0.14 -14.91
N LYS A 197 -23.56 0.60 -16.14
CA LYS A 197 -24.62 1.19 -16.99
C LYS A 197 -25.72 0.17 -17.30
N GLU A 198 -25.37 -1.06 -17.66
CA GLU A 198 -26.33 -2.13 -17.88
C GLU A 198 -27.14 -2.43 -16.61
N ARG A 199 -26.49 -2.48 -15.45
CA ARG A 199 -27.16 -2.70 -14.16
C ARG A 199 -28.06 -1.55 -13.75
N ILE A 200 -27.65 -0.30 -13.99
CA ILE A 200 -28.50 0.89 -13.78
C ILE A 200 -29.76 0.76 -14.64
N THR A 201 -29.62 0.45 -15.93
CA THR A 201 -30.76 0.26 -16.85
C THR A 201 -31.71 -0.82 -16.34
N LEU A 202 -31.18 -1.96 -15.88
CA LEU A 202 -31.98 -3.05 -15.32
C LEU A 202 -32.70 -2.66 -14.03
N LEU A 203 -32.06 -1.88 -13.16
CA LEU A 203 -32.68 -1.35 -11.93
C LEU A 203 -33.77 -0.32 -12.26
N GLU A 204 -33.57 0.52 -13.28
CA GLU A 204 -34.60 1.45 -13.78
C GLU A 204 -35.83 0.68 -14.32
N ASP A 205 -35.60 -0.38 -15.11
CA ASP A 205 -36.67 -1.27 -15.59
C ASP A 205 -37.40 -1.98 -14.44
N GLN A 206 -36.66 -2.44 -13.43
CA GLN A 206 -37.25 -3.02 -12.22
C GLN A 206 -38.10 -2.02 -11.45
N ALA A 207 -37.61 -0.79 -11.25
CA ALA A 207 -38.37 0.27 -10.59
C ALA A 207 -39.64 0.63 -11.38
N GLN A 208 -39.57 0.64 -12.71
CA GLN A 208 -40.73 0.84 -13.58
C GLN A 208 -41.75 -0.30 -13.41
N ASN A 209 -41.28 -1.55 -13.37
CA ASN A 209 -42.12 -2.73 -13.14
C ASN A 209 -42.74 -2.74 -11.73
N GLU A 210 -41.97 -2.39 -10.69
CA GLU A 210 -42.49 -2.22 -9.33
C GLU A 210 -43.58 -1.17 -9.30
N LYS A 211 -43.40 -0.03 -9.99
CA LYS A 211 -44.43 0.99 -10.10
C LYS A 211 -45.72 0.45 -10.73
N VAL A 212 -45.62 -0.35 -11.79
CA VAL A 212 -46.79 -1.01 -12.42
C VAL A 212 -47.42 -2.03 -11.48
N LEU A 213 -46.62 -2.83 -10.77
CA LEU A 213 -47.11 -3.79 -9.78
C LEU A 213 -47.80 -3.09 -8.62
N SER A 214 -47.26 -1.97 -8.12
CA SER A 214 -47.90 -1.14 -7.10
C SER A 214 -49.23 -0.58 -7.57
N TYR A 215 -49.34 -0.09 -8.81
CA TYR A 215 -50.63 0.33 -9.38
C TYR A 215 -51.63 -0.83 -9.43
N ARG A 216 -51.22 -2.02 -9.88
CA ARG A 216 -52.09 -3.21 -9.90
C ARG A 216 -52.47 -3.70 -8.50
N LEU A 217 -51.54 -3.63 -7.56
CA LEU A 217 -51.81 -3.99 -6.17
C LEU A 217 -52.83 -3.04 -5.55
N GLN A 218 -52.73 -1.75 -5.87
CA GLN A 218 -53.71 -0.74 -5.46
C GLN A 218 -55.08 -0.96 -6.12
N GLU A 219 -55.14 -1.32 -7.41
CA GLU A 219 -56.41 -1.76 -8.04
C GLU A 219 -57.01 -2.97 -7.32
N CYS A 220 -56.19 -3.98 -6.97
CA CYS A 220 -56.64 -5.14 -6.19
C CYS A 220 -57.09 -4.76 -4.77
N GLU A 221 -56.43 -3.81 -4.11
CA GLU A 221 -56.83 -3.29 -2.80
C GLU A 221 -58.17 -2.56 -2.89
N ASP A 222 -58.36 -1.70 -3.90
CA ASP A 222 -59.61 -1.00 -4.16
C ASP A 222 -60.75 -1.99 -4.46
N ASP A 223 -60.49 -3.03 -5.27
CA ASP A 223 -61.45 -4.11 -5.54
C ASP A 223 -61.77 -4.94 -4.29
N ASN A 224 -60.78 -5.22 -3.44
CA ASN A 224 -60.99 -5.89 -2.16
C ASN A 224 -61.83 -5.04 -1.20
N VAL A 225 -61.62 -3.72 -1.15
CA VAL A 225 -62.46 -2.81 -0.37
C VAL A 225 -63.90 -2.82 -0.89
N ARG A 226 -64.08 -2.83 -2.22
CA ARG A 226 -65.39 -2.90 -2.86
C ARG A 226 -66.09 -4.23 -2.60
N LEU A 227 -65.38 -5.34 -2.72
CA LEU A 227 -65.87 -6.69 -2.37
C LEU A 227 -66.21 -6.81 -0.88
N ALA A 228 -65.39 -6.24 0.01
CA ALA A 228 -65.68 -6.20 1.44
C ALA A 228 -66.96 -5.39 1.74
N ALA A 229 -67.19 -4.28 1.04
CA ALA A 229 -68.44 -3.53 1.13
C ALA A 229 -69.65 -4.34 0.64
N ASP A 230 -69.51 -5.09 -0.45
CA ASP A 230 -70.59 -5.98 -0.94
C ASP A 230 -70.83 -7.18 -0.01
N ILE A 231 -69.79 -7.74 0.61
CA ILE A 231 -69.91 -8.76 1.67
C ILE A 231 -70.64 -8.17 2.88
N GLN A 232 -70.32 -6.95 3.31
CA GLN A 232 -71.05 -6.29 4.40
C GLN A 232 -72.52 -6.05 4.05
N ARG A 233 -72.84 -5.66 2.80
CA ARG A 233 -74.23 -5.57 2.33
C ARG A 233 -74.94 -6.92 2.35
N MET A 234 -74.27 -7.99 1.90
CA MET A 234 -74.83 -9.34 1.99
C MET A 234 -75.03 -9.79 3.44
N GLN A 235 -74.09 -9.50 4.34
CA GLN A 235 -74.22 -9.81 5.76
C GLN A 235 -75.36 -9.03 6.41
N ALA A 236 -75.55 -7.76 6.06
CA ALA A 236 -76.70 -6.96 6.50
C ALA A 236 -78.01 -7.57 5.99
N TYR A 237 -78.06 -7.99 4.72
CA TYR A 237 -79.21 -8.68 4.13
C TYR A 237 -79.48 -10.04 4.83
N PHE A 238 -78.44 -10.81 5.15
CA PHE A 238 -78.57 -12.06 5.90
C PHE A 238 -79.07 -11.83 7.34
N GLN A 239 -78.60 -10.79 8.03
CA GLN A 239 -79.10 -10.41 9.36
C GLN A 239 -80.55 -9.95 9.31
N GLU A 240 -80.96 -9.26 8.23
CA GLU A 240 -82.35 -8.87 8.00
C GLU A 240 -83.25 -10.10 7.78
N LYS A 241 -82.76 -11.09 7.01
CA LYS A 241 -83.42 -12.41 6.86
C LYS A 241 -83.42 -13.24 8.15
N GLU A 242 -82.40 -13.16 8.99
CA GLU A 242 -82.41 -13.77 10.31
C GLU A 242 -83.42 -13.11 11.26
N LYS A 243 -83.59 -11.78 11.19
CA LYS A 243 -84.67 -11.09 11.93
C LYS A 243 -86.05 -11.52 11.45
N GLU A 244 -86.25 -11.66 10.14
CA GLU A 244 -87.47 -12.24 9.54
C GLU A 244 -87.70 -13.69 10.02
N LYS A 245 -86.65 -14.51 10.13
CA LYS A 245 -86.72 -15.88 10.68
C LYS A 245 -87.11 -15.88 12.16
N VAL A 246 -86.59 -14.95 12.96
CA VAL A 246 -86.96 -14.81 14.39
C VAL A 246 -88.40 -14.33 14.55
N GLU A 247 -88.88 -13.43 13.68
CA GLU A 247 -90.30 -13.02 13.64
C GLU A 247 -91.22 -14.17 13.20
N LEU A 248 -90.83 -14.95 12.18
CA LEU A 248 -91.54 -16.17 11.78
C LEU A 248 -91.54 -17.23 12.89
N GLY A 249 -90.47 -17.31 13.70
CA GLY A 249 -90.40 -18.15 14.90
C GLY A 249 -91.40 -17.71 16.00
N LYS A 250 -91.65 -16.42 16.15
CA LYS A 250 -92.69 -15.88 17.05
C LYS A 250 -94.11 -16.16 16.54
N TYR A 251 -94.32 -16.12 15.22
CA TYR A 251 -95.58 -16.54 14.58
C TYR A 251 -95.84 -18.05 14.69
N LEU A 252 -94.79 -18.88 14.70
CA LEU A 252 -94.90 -20.34 14.89
C LEU A 252 -95.24 -20.72 16.35
N ALA A 253 -94.71 -19.98 17.34
CA ALA A 253 -95.04 -20.16 18.75
C ALA A 253 -96.52 -19.82 19.07
N THR A 254 -97.06 -18.77 18.44
CA THR A 254 -98.49 -18.41 18.54
C THR A 254 -99.42 -19.34 17.75
N PHE A 255 -98.91 -20.06 16.75
CA PHE A 255 -99.65 -21.09 16.02
C PHE A 255 -99.73 -22.43 16.79
N GLN A 256 -98.71 -22.77 17.58
CA GLN A 256 -98.70 -23.97 18.42
C GLN A 256 -99.54 -23.86 19.70
N GLU A 257 -99.79 -22.64 20.20
CA GLU A 257 -100.76 -22.39 21.29
C GLU A 257 -102.22 -22.51 20.79
N ARG A 258 -102.52 -22.03 19.57
CA ARG A 258 -103.85 -22.18 18.93
C ARG A 258 -104.20 -23.62 18.50
N ALA A 259 -103.21 -24.51 18.35
CA ALA A 259 -103.45 -25.92 18.04
C ALA A 259 -103.83 -26.77 19.27
N ARG A 260 -103.59 -26.28 20.50
CA ARG A 260 -104.08 -26.90 21.74
C ARG A 260 -105.50 -26.46 22.12
N GLU A 261 -105.96 -25.31 21.62
CA GLU A 261 -107.34 -24.83 21.80
C GLU A 261 -108.34 -25.40 20.77
N ALA A 262 -107.87 -25.99 19.66
CA ALA A 262 -108.74 -26.54 18.61
C ALA A 262 -109.06 -28.05 18.73
N ALA A 263 -108.50 -28.78 19.70
CA ALA A 263 -108.80 -30.20 19.94
C ALA A 263 -109.67 -30.46 21.19
N ALA A 264 -110.06 -29.40 21.92
CA ALA A 264 -110.89 -29.47 23.12
C ALA A 264 -112.37 -29.06 22.91
N GLU A 265 -112.79 -28.69 21.69
CA GLU A 265 -114.12 -28.09 21.47
C GLU A 265 -114.94 -28.63 20.27
N ALA A 266 -114.66 -29.84 19.76
CA ALA A 266 -115.51 -30.44 18.72
C ALA A 266 -115.59 -31.99 18.73
N GLN A 267 -115.90 -32.62 19.86
CA GLN A 267 -116.87 -33.76 19.93
C GLN A 267 -117.10 -34.28 21.36
N ALA A 268 -117.80 -33.46 22.14
CA ALA A 268 -118.79 -33.94 23.10
C ALA A 268 -120.01 -33.02 23.00
N LEU A 269 -120.91 -33.32 22.06
CA LEU A 269 -122.37 -33.22 22.20
C LEU A 269 -123.08 -33.52 20.86
N GLY A 270 -123.98 -34.50 20.89
CA GLY A 270 -124.88 -34.86 19.78
C GLY A 270 -125.31 -36.34 19.79
N ILE A 271 -125.90 -36.87 20.88
CA ILE A 271 -127.36 -36.89 21.16
C ILE A 271 -128.04 -38.10 20.47
N LYS A 272 -128.59 -39.07 21.21
CA LYS A 272 -129.94 -39.09 21.84
C LYS A 272 -131.10 -38.93 20.83
N ALA A 273 -131.77 -40.05 20.57
CA ALA A 273 -133.20 -40.16 20.25
C ALA A 273 -133.51 -41.65 20.54
N GLU A 274 -134.37 -42.06 21.47
CA GLU A 274 -135.57 -41.48 22.09
C GLU A 274 -135.65 -42.03 23.53
N GLU A 275 -135.86 -41.19 24.55
CA GLU A 275 -137.19 -40.85 25.10
C GLU A 275 -137.93 -42.10 25.58
N SER A 276 -138.13 -42.28 26.88
CA SER A 276 -139.34 -41.84 27.61
C SER A 276 -139.40 -42.80 28.80
N VAL A 277 -139.65 -42.46 30.07
CA VAL A 277 -140.31 -41.31 30.65
C VAL A 277 -140.01 -41.32 32.16
N ARG A 278 -139.99 -40.13 32.76
CA ARG A 278 -140.52 -39.74 34.10
C ARG A 278 -141.04 -40.88 35.02
N ALA A 279 -140.95 -40.83 36.35
CA ALA A 279 -140.53 -39.82 37.31
C ALA A 279 -140.61 -40.46 38.72
N GLU A 280 -140.26 -39.63 39.72
CA GLU A 280 -140.69 -39.67 41.13
C GLU A 280 -139.83 -40.42 42.16
N GLN A 281 -138.97 -39.62 42.79
CA GLN A 281 -138.83 -39.56 44.24
C GLN A 281 -140.10 -39.97 45.01
N ALA A 282 -139.97 -40.95 45.91
CA ALA A 282 -140.39 -40.80 47.31
C ALA A 282 -140.02 -42.07 48.11
N GLN A 283 -139.62 -41.83 49.36
CA GLN A 283 -139.73 -42.78 50.48
C GLN A 283 -138.82 -44.02 50.43
N ARG A 284 -137.65 -44.03 51.09
CA ARG A 284 -137.55 -44.14 52.55
C ARG A 284 -138.80 -44.76 53.18
N THR A 285 -138.56 -45.86 53.89
CA THR A 285 -139.44 -46.45 54.91
C THR A 285 -140.70 -47.16 54.40
N ALA A 286 -140.48 -48.39 53.95
CA ALA A 286 -141.00 -49.55 54.67
C ALA A 286 -140.06 -50.72 54.31
N MET A 287 -139.01 -51.01 55.08
CA MET A 287 -139.16 -51.70 56.36
C MET A 287 -140.48 -52.43 56.42
N GLU A 288 -140.32 -53.72 56.54
CA GLU A 288 -141.36 -54.64 56.92
C GLU A 288 -142.23 -55.07 55.75
N ALA A 289 -141.76 -56.11 55.08
CA ALA A 289 -141.90 -57.45 55.63
C ALA A 289 -143.35 -57.88 55.62
N GLU A 290 -143.83 -58.26 54.43
CA GLU A 290 -144.72 -59.42 54.39
C GLU A 290 -144.73 -60.20 53.06
N ILE A 291 -143.76 -60.03 52.12
CA ILE A 291 -143.55 -60.95 50.94
C ILE A 291 -142.07 -61.32 50.65
N GLN A 292 -141.21 -61.36 51.68
CA GLN A 292 -140.44 -62.59 51.90
C GLN A 292 -141.44 -63.71 52.27
N LYS A 293 -142.29 -64.17 51.34
CA LYS A 293 -143.10 -65.36 51.64
C LYS A 293 -143.45 -66.27 50.47
N ALA A 294 -142.84 -66.07 49.30
CA ALA A 294 -143.06 -67.01 48.20
C ALA A 294 -141.87 -67.36 47.29
N ARG A 295 -140.74 -66.62 47.23
CA ARG A 295 -139.67 -66.97 46.25
C ARG A 295 -138.28 -67.30 46.77
N ASN A 296 -138.02 -67.07 48.05
CA ASN A 296 -136.99 -67.84 48.76
C ASN A 296 -137.45 -69.28 49.11
N ALA A 297 -138.65 -69.71 48.69
CA ALA A 297 -139.12 -71.08 48.94
C ALA A 297 -138.67 -72.13 47.91
N GLU A 298 -138.17 -71.74 46.73
CA GLU A 298 -137.82 -72.73 45.70
C GLU A 298 -136.30 -72.92 45.54
N ALA A 299 -135.53 -71.84 45.44
CA ALA A 299 -134.10 -71.97 45.17
C ALA A 299 -133.27 -72.34 46.42
N GLN A 300 -133.74 -71.97 47.62
CA GLN A 300 -133.08 -72.32 48.89
C GLN A 300 -133.39 -73.78 49.32
N ALA A 301 -134.52 -74.35 48.89
CA ALA A 301 -134.93 -75.73 49.22
C ALA A 301 -134.21 -76.81 48.38
N GLN A 302 -133.83 -76.53 47.12
CA GLN A 302 -133.23 -77.56 46.28
C GLN A 302 -131.72 -77.77 46.51
N ARG A 303 -131.01 -76.77 47.03
CA ARG A 303 -129.56 -76.90 47.29
C ARG A 303 -129.23 -77.33 48.71
N GLU A 304 -129.97 -76.86 49.72
CA GLU A 304 -129.78 -77.29 51.12
C GLU A 304 -130.21 -78.75 51.35
N ALA A 305 -131.19 -79.26 50.58
CA ALA A 305 -131.62 -80.67 50.63
C ALA A 305 -130.60 -81.66 50.02
N ALA A 306 -129.77 -81.19 49.07
CA ALA A 306 -128.74 -82.04 48.47
C ALA A 306 -127.48 -82.13 49.36
N PHE A 307 -127.17 -81.08 50.12
CA PHE A 307 -125.96 -81.01 50.96
C PHE A 307 -126.13 -81.68 52.33
N ALA A 308 -127.31 -81.63 52.95
CA ALA A 308 -127.57 -82.28 54.25
C ALA A 308 -127.68 -83.81 54.16
N LYS A 309 -128.09 -84.36 53.00
CA LYS A 309 -128.12 -85.81 52.75
C LYS A 309 -126.73 -86.46 52.68
N GLN A 310 -125.69 -85.66 52.49
CA GLN A 310 -124.31 -86.13 52.40
C GLN A 310 -123.68 -86.40 53.79
N LEU A 311 -124.21 -85.85 54.89
CA LEU A 311 -123.55 -85.87 56.21
C LEU A 311 -124.13 -86.88 57.24
N VAL A 312 -125.37 -87.34 57.07
CA VAL A 312 -126.02 -88.29 58.00
C VAL A 312 -125.63 -89.75 57.70
N GLU A 313 -125.44 -90.10 56.43
CA GLU A 313 -125.00 -91.45 56.05
C GLU A 313 -123.53 -91.74 56.42
N GLU A 314 -122.65 -90.73 56.41
CA GLU A 314 -121.25 -90.88 56.84
C GLU A 314 -121.13 -91.11 58.36
N ALA A 315 -121.92 -90.42 59.19
CA ALA A 315 -121.83 -90.53 60.66
C ALA A 315 -122.40 -91.85 61.23
N LYS A 316 -123.44 -92.43 60.61
CA LYS A 316 -124.03 -93.71 61.05
C LYS A 316 -123.14 -94.92 60.77
N LEU A 317 -122.33 -94.86 59.73
CA LEU A 317 -121.42 -95.94 59.34
C LEU A 317 -120.18 -96.02 60.25
N GLU A 318 -119.72 -94.89 60.78
CA GLU A 318 -118.61 -94.82 61.75
C GLU A 318 -119.00 -95.28 63.16
N GLU A 319 -120.21 -94.96 63.63
CA GLU A 319 -120.71 -95.42 64.94
C GLU A 319 -120.84 -96.96 64.99
N LEU A 320 -121.37 -97.57 63.92
CA LEU A 320 -121.59 -99.02 63.84
C LEU A 320 -120.27 -99.82 63.82
N LYS A 321 -119.20 -99.25 63.28
CA LYS A 321 -117.84 -99.82 63.32
C LYS A 321 -117.23 -99.75 64.72
N ALA A 322 -117.43 -98.64 65.44
CA ALA A 322 -116.87 -98.45 66.78
C ALA A 322 -117.51 -99.38 67.83
N VAL A 323 -118.82 -99.62 67.75
CA VAL A 323 -119.54 -100.47 68.71
C VAL A 323 -119.24 -101.97 68.54
N GLN A 324 -119.08 -102.45 67.29
CA GLN A 324 -118.81 -103.87 67.05
C GLN A 324 -117.40 -104.30 67.50
N GLN A 325 -116.41 -103.40 67.47
CA GLN A 325 -115.07 -103.72 67.97
C GLN A 325 -115.00 -103.79 69.51
N ALA A 326 -115.94 -103.16 70.22
CA ALA A 326 -115.93 -103.10 71.68
C ALA A 326 -116.46 -104.38 72.37
N GLN A 327 -117.19 -105.25 71.67
CA GLN A 327 -117.81 -106.45 72.27
C GLN A 327 -116.96 -107.73 72.19
N SER A 328 -115.97 -107.76 71.29
CA SER A 328 -115.00 -108.87 71.18
C SER A 328 -113.62 -108.49 71.73
N ALA A 329 -113.56 -107.36 72.42
CA ALA A 329 -112.39 -106.83 73.08
C ALA A 329 -112.17 -107.52 74.44
N SER A 330 -110.95 -107.97 74.70
CA SER A 330 -110.51 -108.30 76.06
C SER A 330 -110.35 -107.00 76.89
N SER A 331 -110.11 -107.12 78.20
CA SER A 331 -110.22 -106.03 79.20
C SER A 331 -109.39 -104.75 78.95
N GLU A 332 -108.51 -104.70 77.96
CA GLU A 332 -107.70 -103.52 77.61
C GLU A 332 -108.24 -102.71 76.41
N GLN A 333 -109.20 -103.23 75.65
CA GLN A 333 -109.75 -102.55 74.45
C GLN A 333 -111.08 -101.77 74.70
N ALA A 334 -111.73 -101.92 75.86
CA ALA A 334 -113.04 -101.29 76.10
C ALA A 334 -113.00 -99.77 76.39
N ALA A 335 -111.94 -99.24 77.02
CA ALA A 335 -111.90 -97.84 77.47
C ALA A 335 -111.61 -96.82 76.35
N LEU A 336 -110.83 -97.20 75.34
CA LEU A 336 -110.56 -96.35 74.17
C LEU A 336 -111.76 -96.30 73.21
N LEU A 337 -112.44 -97.43 72.99
CA LEU A 337 -113.60 -97.52 72.09
C LEU A 337 -114.87 -96.86 72.67
N LEU A 338 -115.02 -96.80 73.99
CA LEU A 338 -116.11 -96.07 74.65
C LEU A 338 -115.96 -94.53 74.55
N ALA A 339 -114.74 -94.02 74.43
CA ALA A 339 -114.47 -92.60 74.21
C ALA A 339 -114.75 -92.17 72.75
N GLU A 340 -114.50 -93.05 71.77
CA GLU A 340 -114.85 -92.82 70.37
C GLU A 340 -116.36 -92.93 70.11
N ALA A 341 -117.04 -93.88 70.77
CA ALA A 341 -118.49 -94.03 70.64
C ALA A 341 -119.27 -92.82 71.19
N SER A 342 -118.81 -92.22 72.31
CA SER A 342 -119.47 -91.04 72.88
C SER A 342 -119.30 -89.78 72.03
N ALA A 343 -118.15 -89.60 71.37
CA ALA A 343 -117.93 -88.51 70.42
C ALA A 343 -118.74 -88.64 69.10
N ALA A 344 -119.07 -89.86 68.69
CA ALA A 344 -119.92 -90.12 67.53
C ALA A 344 -121.41 -89.87 67.83
N GLN A 345 -121.86 -90.23 69.04
CA GLN A 345 -123.26 -90.11 69.47
C GLN A 345 -123.73 -88.64 69.59
N GLU A 346 -122.84 -87.72 69.97
CA GLU A 346 -123.12 -86.28 70.08
C GLU A 346 -123.35 -85.61 68.70
N ARG A 347 -122.70 -86.12 67.64
CA ARG A 347 -122.79 -85.56 66.27
C ARG A 347 -124.04 -86.03 65.53
N VAL A 348 -124.43 -87.29 65.69
CA VAL A 348 -125.65 -87.85 65.09
C VAL A 348 -126.91 -87.15 65.62
N ARG A 349 -126.89 -86.74 66.89
CA ARG A 349 -128.03 -86.05 67.53
C ARG A 349 -128.24 -84.61 67.01
N GLN A 350 -127.18 -83.88 66.65
CA GLN A 350 -127.30 -82.54 66.05
C GLN A 350 -127.75 -82.59 64.57
N ALA A 351 -127.38 -83.64 63.84
CA ALA A 351 -127.72 -83.81 62.43
C ALA A 351 -129.19 -84.21 62.19
N LEU A 352 -129.81 -84.97 63.11
CA LEU A 352 -131.22 -85.38 62.99
C LEU A 352 -132.23 -84.25 63.30
N GLN A 353 -131.84 -83.24 64.10
CA GLN A 353 -132.72 -82.08 64.38
C GLN A 353 -132.77 -81.07 63.24
N THR A 354 -131.75 -81.03 62.39
CA THR A 354 -131.69 -80.14 61.22
C THR A 354 -132.46 -80.70 60.03
N GLU A 355 -132.53 -82.04 59.89
CA GLU A 355 -133.24 -82.73 58.80
C GLU A 355 -134.78 -82.61 58.90
N ALA A 356 -135.36 -82.69 60.09
CA ALA A 356 -136.82 -82.65 60.27
C ALA A 356 -137.45 -81.27 59.96
N LYS A 357 -136.68 -80.18 60.06
CA LYS A 357 -137.18 -78.82 59.83
C LYS A 357 -137.20 -78.45 58.34
N ALA A 358 -136.31 -79.04 57.55
CA ALA A 358 -136.18 -78.75 56.11
C ALA A 358 -137.29 -79.39 55.24
N ALA A 359 -137.92 -80.49 55.68
CA ALA A 359 -138.91 -81.22 54.87
C ALA A 359 -140.33 -80.61 54.86
N LYS A 360 -140.67 -79.75 55.84
CA LYS A 360 -142.05 -79.24 56.00
C LYS A 360 -142.34 -77.98 55.17
N ASP A 361 -141.31 -77.22 54.81
CA ASP A 361 -141.46 -75.92 54.15
C ASP A 361 -141.46 -76.00 52.60
N ALA A 362 -141.07 -77.14 52.03
CA ALA A 362 -140.92 -77.32 50.57
C ALA A 362 -142.22 -77.67 49.82
N GLU A 363 -143.26 -78.18 50.49
CA GLU A 363 -144.49 -78.67 49.82
C GLU A 363 -145.59 -77.59 49.70
N ALA A 364 -145.64 -76.62 50.62
CA ALA A 364 -146.68 -75.58 50.66
C ALA A 364 -146.53 -74.48 49.58
N ALA A 365 -145.32 -74.25 49.05
CA ALA A 365 -145.08 -73.20 48.04
C ALA A 365 -145.47 -73.64 46.60
N LYS A 366 -145.44 -74.95 46.31
CA LYS A 366 -145.75 -75.49 44.98
C LYS A 366 -147.24 -75.41 44.61
N GLN A 367 -148.15 -75.43 45.58
CA GLN A 367 -149.59 -75.45 45.32
C GLN A 367 -150.21 -74.06 45.05
N ALA A 368 -149.47 -72.95 45.17
CA ALA A 368 -150.01 -71.58 45.04
C ALA A 368 -149.77 -70.86 43.68
N VAL A 369 -148.69 -71.14 42.93
CA VAL A 369 -148.38 -70.38 41.68
C VAL A 369 -148.96 -71.02 40.41
N ALA A 370 -149.27 -72.32 40.43
CA ALA A 370 -149.94 -73.00 39.31
C ALA A 370 -151.29 -72.37 38.92
N LYS A 371 -151.90 -71.54 39.79
CA LYS A 371 -153.13 -70.78 39.50
C LYS A 371 -152.92 -69.54 38.61
N LEU A 372 -151.72 -68.96 38.58
CA LEU A 372 -151.40 -67.78 37.74
C LEU A 372 -150.86 -68.17 36.35
N GLN A 373 -150.59 -69.45 36.12
CA GLN A 373 -150.17 -70.01 34.83
C GLN A 373 -151.32 -70.42 33.90
N GLY A 374 -152.60 -70.23 34.29
CA GLY A 374 -153.76 -70.73 33.54
C GLY A 374 -154.62 -69.71 32.78
N GLN A 375 -154.50 -68.39 33.02
CA GLN A 375 -155.39 -67.36 32.45
C GLN A 375 -154.71 -66.35 31.49
N ALA A 376 -153.39 -66.43 31.29
CA ALA A 376 -152.69 -65.65 30.25
C ALA A 376 -152.59 -66.39 28.89
N SER A 377 -153.15 -67.59 28.77
CA SER A 377 -153.05 -68.49 27.62
C SER A 377 -154.37 -68.73 26.84
N GLN A 378 -155.35 -67.83 26.95
CA GLN A 378 -156.57 -67.82 26.09
C GLN A 378 -156.81 -66.51 25.31
N ALA A 379 -155.85 -65.58 25.30
CA ALA A 379 -155.81 -64.42 24.39
C ALA A 379 -154.94 -64.70 23.14
N SER A 380 -155.04 -65.93 22.63
CA SER A 380 -154.52 -66.35 21.32
C SER A 380 -155.59 -67.21 20.65
N LYS A 381 -156.36 -66.61 19.73
CA LYS A 381 -157.03 -67.22 18.56
C LYS A 381 -158.14 -66.30 18.04
N VAL A 382 -158.24 -66.20 16.71
CA VAL A 382 -159.42 -65.70 15.95
C VAL A 382 -159.50 -64.16 16.00
N LEU A 383 -159.26 -63.38 14.97
CA LEU A 383 -159.23 -63.53 13.53
C LEU A 383 -158.21 -62.48 13.04
N GLN A 384 -157.29 -62.82 12.15
CA GLN A 384 -157.59 -63.12 10.74
C GLN A 384 -158.26 -61.89 10.12
N VAL A 385 -157.76 -61.37 9.02
CA VAL A 385 -157.91 -62.02 7.73
C VAL A 385 -156.80 -61.50 6.83
N GLN A 386 -156.20 -62.42 6.07
CA GLN A 386 -155.52 -62.04 4.84
C GLN A 386 -156.46 -61.19 3.98
N SER A 387 -156.11 -59.92 3.79
CA SER A 387 -156.54 -59.12 2.64
C SER A 387 -155.36 -58.22 2.25
N ALA A 388 -154.70 -58.36 1.11
CA ALA A 388 -154.89 -59.25 -0.01
C ALA A 388 -153.62 -59.19 -0.90
N ALA A 389 -153.28 -60.34 -1.51
CA ALA A 389 -152.17 -60.63 -2.43
C ALA A 389 -150.78 -60.82 -1.79
#